data_AF-A0A5L8ZCI9-F1
#
_entry.id   AF-A0A5L8ZCI9-F1
#
_cell.length_a   1.000
_cell.length_b   1.000
_cell.length_c   1.000
_cell.angle_alpha   90.00
_cell.angle_beta   90.00
_cell.angle_gamma   90.00
#
_symmetry.space_group_name_H-M   'P 1'
#
loop_
_entity.id
_entity.type
_entity.pdbx_description
1 polymer ?
#
loop_
_entity_poly.entity_id
_entity_poly.type
_entity_poly.pdbx_seq_one_letter_code
_entity_poly.pdbx_strand_id
1 'polypeptide(L)'
;MLDDSKIKQNYKNIHKELLSLYEEQKKDGANKRQYNRYCVEDTELFESFIMLRLIDDDNTNLTRKIHLIEVYRQGYKYIRRINEKLAFKQNFDEDDFSFLKALEMAEAYSALSLIYDDDELKIINKQFKKGLEK
;
A
#
# COMPACT_ATOMS: atom_id res chain seq x y z
N MET A 1 -8.61 14.05 26.96
CA MET A 1 -7.71 13.32 26.04
C MET A 1 -8.49 12.13 25.49
N LEU A 2 -8.42 11.88 24.19
CA LEU A 2 -8.89 10.60 23.63
C LEU A 2 -7.96 9.51 24.16
N ASP A 3 -8.54 8.39 24.59
CA ASP A 3 -7.81 7.19 25.00
C ASP A 3 -7.19 6.54 23.75
N ASP A 4 -5.90 6.19 23.80
CA ASP A 4 -5.14 5.58 22.69
C ASP A 4 -5.86 4.34 22.13
N SER A 5 -6.54 3.58 22.99
CA SER A 5 -7.38 2.44 22.60
C SER A 5 -8.53 2.86 21.66
N LYS A 6 -9.17 4.00 21.94
CA LYS A 6 -10.25 4.55 21.10
C LYS A 6 -9.72 5.06 19.76
N ILE A 7 -8.55 5.72 19.75
CA ILE A 7 -7.90 6.16 18.51
C ILE A 7 -7.59 4.97 17.62
N LYS A 8 -6.96 3.93 18.19
CA LYS A 8 -6.64 2.69 17.50
C LYS A 8 -7.88 2.00 16.95
N GLN A 9 -8.95 1.92 17.73
CA GLN A 9 -10.21 1.32 17.28
C GLN A 9 -10.84 2.12 16.13
N ASN A 10 -10.79 3.45 16.18
CA ASN A 10 -11.28 4.30 15.10
C ASN A 10 -10.52 4.05 13.79
N TYR A 11 -9.19 4.01 13.80
CA TYR A 11 -8.41 3.69 12.60
C TYR A 11 -8.69 2.29 12.06
N LYS A 12 -8.86 1.29 12.94
CA LYS A 12 -9.28 -0.06 12.53
C LYS A 12 -10.62 -0.05 11.82
N ASN A 13 -11.58 0.76 12.29
CA ASN A 13 -12.89 0.87 11.66
C ASN A 13 -12.79 1.56 10.29
N ILE A 14 -12.02 2.66 10.18
CA ILE A 14 -11.77 3.37 8.92
C ILE A 14 -11.15 2.43 7.88
N HIS A 15 -10.09 1.69 8.24
CA HIS A 15 -9.45 0.76 7.31
C HIS A 15 -10.41 -0.35 6.85
N LYS A 16 -11.23 -0.90 7.76
CA LYS A 16 -12.24 -1.90 7.41
C LYS A 16 -13.28 -1.36 6.43
N GLU A 17 -13.72 -0.12 6.63
CA GLU A 17 -14.66 0.55 5.73
C GLU A 17 -14.05 0.77 4.34
N LEU A 18 -12.82 1.28 4.28
CA LEU A 18 -12.09 1.46 3.02
C LEU A 18 -11.91 0.13 2.27
N LEU A 19 -11.50 -0.92 2.98
CA LEU A 19 -11.33 -2.26 2.38
C LEU A 19 -12.65 -2.80 1.83
N SER A 20 -13.75 -2.66 2.58
CA SER A 20 -15.08 -3.11 2.14
C SER A 20 -15.51 -2.39 0.86
N LEU A 21 -15.36 -1.06 0.80
CA LEU A 21 -15.70 -0.27 -0.38
C LEU A 21 -14.82 -0.64 -1.58
N TYR A 22 -13.53 -0.87 -1.36
CA TYR A 22 -12.58 -1.24 -2.40
C TYR A 22 -12.88 -2.64 -2.97
N GLU A 23 -13.21 -3.61 -2.12
CA GLU A 23 -13.62 -4.96 -2.57
C GLU A 23 -14.94 -4.94 -3.35
N GLU A 24 -15.91 -4.11 -2.93
CA GLU A 24 -17.15 -3.90 -3.68
C GLU A 24 -16.86 -3.32 -5.08
N GLN A 25 -15.98 -2.30 -5.16
CA GLN A 25 -15.56 -1.68 -6.42
C GLN A 25 -14.89 -2.68 -7.38
N LYS A 26 -14.04 -3.57 -6.86
CA LYS A 26 -13.41 -4.64 -7.66
C LYS A 26 -14.42 -5.67 -8.19
N LYS A 27 -15.43 -6.04 -7.40
CA LYS A 27 -16.44 -7.07 -7.75
C LYS A 27 -17.44 -6.59 -8.81
N ASP A 28 -17.88 -5.34 -8.73
CA ASP A 28 -18.90 -4.81 -9.66
C ASP A 28 -18.36 -4.59 -11.09
N GLY A 29 -17.06 -4.78 -11.30
CA GLY A 29 -16.37 -4.46 -12.54
C GLY A 29 -16.42 -2.95 -12.83
N ALA A 30 -15.70 -2.48 -13.84
CA ALA A 30 -15.69 -1.07 -14.25
C ALA A 30 -17.07 -0.50 -14.70
N ASN A 31 -18.18 -1.23 -14.49
CA ASN A 31 -19.48 -1.02 -15.11
C ASN A 31 -20.57 -0.38 -14.25
N LYS A 32 -20.27 0.07 -13.02
CA LYS A 32 -21.10 1.10 -12.39
C LYS A 32 -20.21 2.15 -11.74
N ARG A 33 -19.93 3.20 -12.51
CA ARG A 33 -19.88 4.54 -11.90
C ARG A 33 -21.23 4.76 -11.24
N GLN A 34 -21.38 4.32 -9.99
CA GLN A 34 -22.40 4.89 -9.14
C GLN A 34 -21.93 6.32 -8.95
N TYR A 35 -22.45 7.24 -9.77
CA TYR A 35 -22.05 8.65 -9.87
C TYR A 35 -22.13 9.42 -8.52
N ASN A 36 -22.51 8.75 -7.42
CA ASN A 36 -22.69 9.29 -6.08
C ASN A 36 -21.99 8.46 -4.96
N ARG A 37 -21.10 7.50 -5.26
CA ARG A 37 -20.30 6.81 -4.23
C ARG A 37 -18.84 7.23 -4.30
N TYR A 38 -18.23 7.42 -3.14
CA TYR A 38 -16.80 7.63 -2.98
C TYR A 38 -16.03 6.44 -3.57
N CYS A 39 -15.03 6.73 -4.40
CA CYS A 39 -14.15 5.75 -5.02
C CYS A 39 -12.88 5.65 -4.16
N VAL A 40 -12.50 4.45 -3.74
CA VAL A 40 -11.31 4.25 -2.91
C VAL A 40 -10.14 4.05 -3.86
N GLU A 41 -9.13 4.91 -3.81
CA GLU A 41 -7.92 4.74 -4.59
C GLU A 41 -6.98 3.71 -3.95
N ASP A 42 -6.17 3.02 -4.76
CA ASP A 42 -5.12 2.11 -4.28
C ASP A 42 -4.24 2.78 -3.22
N THR A 43 -3.93 4.07 -3.41
CA THR A 43 -3.12 4.85 -2.48
C THR A 43 -3.78 5.02 -1.12
N GLU A 44 -5.11 5.16 -1.06
CA GLU A 44 -5.84 5.32 0.20
C GLU A 44 -5.89 4.01 0.98
N LEU A 45 -6.12 2.89 0.29
CA LEU A 45 -6.09 1.57 0.90
C LEU A 45 -4.68 1.24 1.42
N PHE A 46 -3.65 1.50 0.59
CA PHE A 46 -2.26 1.34 0.97
C PHE A 46 -1.90 2.19 2.19
N GLU A 47 -2.21 3.49 2.17
CA GLU A 47 -1.87 4.41 3.26
C GLU A 47 -2.54 4.01 4.58
N SER A 48 -3.83 3.64 4.53
CA SER A 48 -4.57 3.20 5.72
C SER A 48 -3.98 1.93 6.34
N PHE A 49 -3.48 1.00 5.52
CA PHE A 49 -2.81 -0.21 5.99
C PHE A 49 -1.47 0.13 6.69
N ILE A 50 -0.65 0.97 6.08
CA ILE A 50 0.63 1.40 6.67
C ILE A 50 0.41 2.17 7.97
N MET A 51 -0.62 3.02 8.04
CA MET A 51 -0.99 3.72 9.26
C MET A 51 -1.35 2.75 10.40
N LEU A 52 -2.13 1.69 10.12
CA LEU A 52 -2.42 0.67 11.13
C LEU A 52 -1.17 -0.02 11.62
N ARG A 53 -0.24 -0.36 10.72
CA ARG A 53 1.06 -0.94 11.07
C ARG A 53 1.86 -0.02 11.99
N LEU A 54 1.83 1.30 11.75
CA LEU A 54 2.49 2.30 12.61
C LEU A 54 1.84 2.40 13.99
N ILE A 55 0.50 2.31 14.06
CA ILE A 55 -0.26 2.32 15.32
C ILE A 55 -0.03 1.04 16.12
N ASP A 56 0.14 -0.10 15.44
CA ASP A 56 0.40 -1.40 16.04
C ASP A 56 1.89 -1.64 16.37
N ASP A 57 2.77 -0.69 16.04
CA ASP A 57 4.21 -0.79 16.26
C ASP A 57 4.57 -0.73 17.75
N ASP A 58 5.25 -1.77 18.24
CA ASP A 58 5.67 -1.88 19.63
C ASP A 58 6.96 -1.10 19.96
N ASN A 59 7.56 -0.42 18.97
CA ASN A 59 8.79 0.36 19.07
C ASN A 59 10.05 -0.43 19.45
N THR A 60 10.03 -1.76 19.35
CA THR A 60 11.19 -2.59 19.69
C THR A 60 12.24 -2.62 18.58
N ASN A 61 11.85 -2.38 17.33
CA ASN A 61 12.73 -2.33 16.17
C ASN A 61 12.66 -0.95 15.50
N LEU A 62 13.58 -0.06 15.89
CA LEU A 62 13.63 1.31 15.37
C LEU A 62 13.92 1.37 13.87
N THR A 63 14.76 0.47 13.33
CA THR A 63 15.07 0.42 11.89
C THR A 63 13.82 0.11 11.07
N ARG A 64 13.07 -0.94 11.46
CA ARG A 64 11.79 -1.28 10.82
C ARG A 64 10.81 -0.11 10.90
N LYS A 65 10.73 0.56 12.06
CA LYS A 65 9.86 1.73 12.26
C LYS A 65 10.24 2.91 11.37
N ILE A 66 11.53 3.21 11.21
CA ILE A 66 12.00 4.27 10.30
C ILE A 66 11.55 3.98 8.87
N HIS A 67 11.77 2.75 8.38
CA HIS A 67 11.31 2.38 7.04
C HIS A 67 9.80 2.42 6.90
N LEU A 68 9.04 2.04 7.93
CA LEU A 68 7.59 2.13 7.92
C LEU A 68 7.10 3.59 7.82
N ILE A 69 7.79 4.53 8.49
CA ILE A 69 7.53 5.97 8.37
C ILE A 69 7.90 6.47 6.96
N GLU A 70 9.02 6.05 6.40
CA GLU A 70 9.43 6.40 5.02
C GLU A 70 8.38 5.95 4.00
N VAL A 71 7.95 4.70 4.11
CA VAL A 71 6.89 4.10 3.29
C VAL A 71 5.58 4.89 3.44
N TYR A 72 5.20 5.26 4.66
CA TYR A 72 3.99 6.07 4.90
C TYR A 72 4.08 7.43 4.19
N ARG A 73 5.21 8.13 4.32
CA ARG A 73 5.38 9.49 3.78
C ARG A 73 5.41 9.56 2.26
N GLN A 74 5.94 8.51 1.61
CA GLN A 74 6.18 8.53 0.16
C GLN A 74 5.34 7.51 -0.61
N GLY A 75 4.62 6.63 0.09
CA GLY A 75 3.88 5.51 -0.49
C GLY A 75 2.93 5.92 -1.60
N TYR A 76 2.13 6.98 -1.40
CA TYR A 76 1.18 7.44 -2.42
C TYR A 76 1.85 7.73 -3.77
N LYS A 77 3.03 8.38 -3.74
CA LYS A 77 3.79 8.77 -4.92
C LYS A 77 4.31 7.53 -5.65
N TYR A 78 4.85 6.58 -4.90
CA TYR A 78 5.44 5.36 -5.46
C TYR A 78 4.39 4.38 -5.96
N ILE A 79 3.24 4.24 -5.27
CA ILE A 79 2.12 3.44 -5.78
C ILE A 79 1.62 4.01 -7.11
N ARG A 80 1.41 5.33 -7.22
CA ARG A 80 1.03 5.95 -8.50
C ARG A 80 2.06 5.70 -9.60
N ARG A 81 3.35 5.85 -9.28
CA ARG A 81 4.45 5.58 -10.22
C ARG A 81 4.48 4.12 -10.67
N ILE A 82 4.30 3.16 -9.76
CA ILE A 82 4.22 1.73 -10.08
C ILE A 82 3.01 1.46 -10.97
N ASN A 83 1.83 1.99 -10.65
CA ASN A 83 0.62 1.86 -11.47
C ASN A 83 0.85 2.36 -12.90
N GLU A 84 1.46 3.54 -13.06
CA GLU A 84 1.82 4.08 -14.38
C GLU A 84 2.76 3.13 -15.13
N LYS A 85 3.80 2.63 -14.46
CA LYS A 85 4.76 1.72 -15.09
C LYS A 85 4.15 0.38 -15.48
N LEU A 86 3.24 -0.17 -14.67
CA LEU A 86 2.51 -1.40 -15.01
C LEU A 86 1.60 -1.16 -16.22
N ALA A 87 0.82 -0.07 -16.22
CA ALA A 87 -0.10 0.28 -17.30
C ALA A 87 0.63 0.45 -18.65
N PHE A 88 1.81 1.07 -18.63
CA PHE A 88 2.62 1.32 -19.82
C PHE A 88 3.70 0.25 -20.08
N LYS A 89 3.71 -0.86 -19.31
CA LYS A 89 4.69 -1.95 -19.42
C LYS A 89 6.15 -1.46 -19.38
N GLN A 90 6.42 -0.44 -18.57
CA GLN A 90 7.74 0.14 -18.39
C GLN A 90 8.57 -0.63 -17.36
N ASN A 91 9.89 -0.51 -17.48
CA ASN A 91 10.80 -1.07 -16.51
C ASN A 91 10.88 -0.21 -15.25
N PHE A 92 11.06 -0.86 -14.11
CA PHE A 92 11.35 -0.22 -12.85
C PHE A 92 12.79 0.30 -12.84
N ASP A 93 13.00 1.38 -12.09
CA ASP A 93 14.31 2.00 -11.90
C ASP A 93 14.70 2.02 -10.41
N GLU A 94 15.84 2.64 -10.12
CA GLU A 94 16.44 2.67 -8.78
C GLU A 94 15.52 3.25 -7.71
N ASP A 95 14.68 4.24 -8.05
CA ASP A 95 13.73 4.82 -7.10
C ASP A 95 12.66 3.78 -6.72
N ASP A 96 12.12 3.06 -7.70
CA ASP A 96 11.10 2.03 -7.47
C ASP A 96 11.68 0.88 -6.65
N PHE A 97 12.89 0.44 -6.97
CA PHE A 97 13.58 -0.61 -6.22
C PHE A 97 13.87 -0.18 -4.78
N SER A 98 14.29 1.07 -4.57
CA SER A 98 14.52 1.61 -3.24
C SER A 98 13.23 1.63 -2.41
N PHE A 99 12.10 2.00 -3.02
CA PHE A 99 10.80 1.94 -2.36
C PHE A 99 10.38 0.50 -2.01
N LEU A 100 10.51 -0.44 -2.94
CA LEU A 100 10.18 -1.85 -2.70
C LEU A 100 11.07 -2.47 -1.61
N LYS A 101 12.35 -2.08 -1.56
CA LYS A 101 13.26 -2.46 -0.48
C LYS A 101 12.84 -1.85 0.85
N ALA A 102 12.43 -0.59 0.89
CA ALA A 102 11.90 0.04 2.10
C ALA A 102 10.64 -0.70 2.61
N LEU A 103 9.77 -1.13 1.70
CA LEU A 103 8.60 -1.97 2.03
C LEU A 103 8.99 -3.33 2.64
N GLU A 104 10.00 -4.00 2.09
CA GLU A 104 10.53 -5.25 2.63
C GLU A 104 11.13 -5.04 4.02
N MET A 105 11.96 -4.01 4.20
CA MET A 105 12.59 -3.67 5.48
C MET A 105 11.57 -3.21 6.54
N ALA A 106 10.44 -2.64 6.12
CA ALA A 106 9.32 -2.30 6.98
C ALA A 106 8.41 -3.50 7.32
N GLU A 107 8.71 -4.69 6.77
CA GLU A 107 7.88 -5.89 6.82
C GLU A 107 6.44 -5.62 6.32
N ALA A 108 6.29 -4.70 5.37
CA ALA A 108 5.02 -4.18 4.90
C ALA A 108 4.71 -4.58 3.45
N TYR A 109 5.45 -5.53 2.89
CA TYR A 109 5.28 -5.98 1.51
C TYR A 109 3.87 -6.52 1.22
N SER A 110 3.20 -7.09 2.23
CA SER A 110 1.80 -7.53 2.14
C SER A 110 0.81 -6.41 1.80
N ALA A 111 1.18 -5.13 1.99
CA ALA A 111 0.37 -4.00 1.55
C ALA A 111 0.16 -4.00 0.03
N LEU A 112 1.14 -4.50 -0.75
CA LEU A 112 1.02 -4.59 -2.20
C LEU A 112 -0.06 -5.58 -2.61
N SER A 113 -0.23 -6.68 -1.86
CA SER A 113 -1.26 -7.69 -2.13
C SER A 113 -2.69 -7.22 -1.87
N LEU A 114 -2.87 -6.06 -1.21
CA LEU A 114 -4.19 -5.44 -1.07
C LEU A 114 -4.63 -4.76 -2.36
N ILE A 115 -3.69 -4.18 -3.10
CA ILE A 115 -3.97 -3.28 -4.21
C ILE A 115 -3.72 -3.93 -5.57
N TYR A 116 -2.73 -4.81 -5.69
CA TYR A 116 -2.38 -5.50 -6.93
C TYR A 116 -2.90 -6.93 -7.00
N ASP A 117 -3.21 -7.41 -8.21
CA ASP A 117 -3.54 -8.81 -8.46
C ASP A 117 -2.29 -9.72 -8.56
N ASP A 118 -2.51 -11.03 -8.65
CA ASP A 118 -1.42 -12.03 -8.70
C ASP A 118 -0.49 -11.85 -9.91
N ASP A 119 -1.00 -11.38 -11.05
CA ASP A 119 -0.19 -11.22 -12.27
C ASP A 119 0.63 -9.93 -12.22
N GLU A 120 0.06 -8.85 -11.70
CA GLU A 120 0.77 -7.61 -11.40
C GLU A 120 1.86 -7.84 -10.34
N LEU A 121 1.55 -8.56 -9.27
CA LEU A 121 2.53 -8.94 -8.25
C LEU A 121 3.67 -9.78 -8.83
N LYS A 122 3.39 -10.73 -9.75
CA LYS A 122 4.45 -11.48 -10.44
C LYS A 122 5.36 -10.55 -11.24
N ILE A 123 4.80 -9.54 -11.92
CA ILE A 123 5.58 -8.55 -12.68
C ILE A 123 6.46 -7.74 -11.72
N ILE A 124 5.87 -7.16 -10.66
CA ILE A 124 6.58 -6.38 -9.64
C ILE A 124 7.75 -7.20 -9.07
N ASN A 125 7.47 -8.42 -8.60
CA ASN A 125 8.47 -9.31 -8.00
C ASN A 125 9.59 -9.68 -8.97
N LYS A 126 9.26 -9.95 -10.24
CA LYS A 126 10.26 -10.27 -11.27
C LYS A 126 11.17 -9.10 -11.55
N GLN A 127 10.62 -7.88 -11.63
CA GLN A 127 11.41 -6.68 -11.85
C GLN A 127 12.28 -6.35 -10.64
N PHE A 128 11.73 -6.46 -9.42
CA PHE A 128 12.47 -6.22 -8.19
C PHE A 128 13.67 -7.15 -8.04
N LYS A 129 13.49 -8.46 -8.27
CA LYS A 129 14.59 -9.44 -8.24
C LYS A 129 15.71 -9.10 -9.23
N LYS A 130 15.35 -8.73 -10.46
CA LYS A 130 16.32 -8.28 -11.47
C LYS A 130 17.07 -7.00 -11.06
N GLY A 131 16.42 -6.11 -10.31
CA GLY A 131 17.03 -4.89 -9.78
C GLY A 131 18.06 -5.17 -8.70
N LEU A 132 17.88 -6.22 -7.89
CA LEU A 132 18.81 -6.63 -6.83
C LEU A 132 20.08 -7.32 -7.34
N GLU A 133 20.06 -7.84 -8.58
CA GLU A 133 21.19 -8.53 -9.21
C GLU A 133 22.18 -7.58 -9.92
N LYS A 134 21.90 -6.28 -9.93
CA LYS A 134 22.72 -5.23 -10.55
C LYS A 134 23.54 -4.49 -9.51
#